data_AF-A0A2A5RVN3-F1
#
_entry.id   AF-A0A2A5RVN3-F1
#
_cell.length_a   1.000
_cell.length_b   1.000
_cell.length_c   1.000
_cell.angle_alpha   90.00
_cell.angle_beta   90.00
_cell.angle_gamma   90.00
#
_symmetry.space_group_name_H-M   'P 1'
#
loop_
_entity.id
_entity.type
_entity.pdbx_description
1 polymer ?
#
loop_
_entity_poly.entity_id
_entity_poly.type
_entity_poly.pdbx_seq_one_letter_code
_entity_poly.pdbx_strand_id
1 'polypeptide(L)'
;MDIEHYKQLALQKQKVHKQFLASLKKKPPKNLDKLTKQIHEEVFMEIDCTKCANCCKSLGPLFTEADITRISKSMRMKLATFEDTYLQVDEDGDKIFKCMPCPFLGGDNLCNIYDVRPKACREFPHTDRNKIYQINQLTIKNTIICPATYLFVEKLRERLA
;
A
#
# COMPACT_ATOMS: atom_id res chain seq x y z
N MET A 1 -9.34 -8.72 11.74
CA MET A 1 -8.11 -9.07 10.98
C MET A 1 -6.95 -8.99 11.94
N ASP A 2 -6.17 -10.05 12.11
CA ASP A 2 -5.06 -10.07 13.08
C ASP A 2 -3.76 -9.54 12.44
N ILE A 3 -3.56 -8.22 12.53
CA ILE A 3 -2.41 -7.54 11.90
C ILE A 3 -1.09 -8.00 12.54
N GLU A 4 -1.07 -8.20 13.85
CA GLU A 4 0.15 -8.56 14.56
C GLU A 4 0.60 -9.98 14.19
N HIS A 5 -0.34 -10.92 14.05
CA HIS A 5 -0.04 -12.25 13.54
C HIS A 5 0.65 -12.20 12.17
N TYR A 6 0.09 -11.48 11.19
CA TYR A 6 0.69 -11.35 9.86
C TYR A 6 2.04 -10.65 9.88
N LYS A 7 2.20 -9.63 10.72
CA LYS A 7 3.48 -8.95 10.93
C LYS A 7 4.54 -9.92 11.46
N GLN A 8 4.22 -10.74 12.46
CA GLN A 8 5.14 -11.74 12.99
C GLN A 8 5.51 -12.79 11.93
N LEU A 9 4.55 -13.29 11.16
CA LEU A 9 4.82 -14.19 10.05
C LEU A 9 5.73 -13.55 8.99
N ALA A 10 5.48 -12.28 8.63
CA ALA A 10 6.30 -11.54 7.67
C ALA A 10 7.74 -11.36 8.17
N LEU A 11 7.93 -11.05 9.45
CA LEU A 11 9.25 -10.95 10.08
C LEU A 11 9.99 -12.30 10.07
N GLN A 12 9.31 -13.39 10.43
CA GLN A 12 9.88 -14.75 10.42
C GLN A 12 10.30 -15.19 9.01
N LYS A 13 9.50 -14.88 7.99
CA LYS A 13 9.75 -15.27 6.59
C LYS A 13 10.52 -14.22 5.79
N GLN A 14 10.98 -13.13 6.41
CA GLN A 14 11.57 -11.99 5.70
C GLN A 14 12.76 -12.40 4.81
N LYS A 15 13.66 -13.25 5.32
CA LYS A 15 14.80 -13.76 4.55
C LYS A 15 14.36 -14.58 3.33
N VAL A 16 13.36 -15.44 3.52
CA VAL A 16 12.80 -16.30 2.48
C VAL A 16 12.11 -15.47 1.39
N HIS A 17 11.26 -14.51 1.78
CA HIS A 17 10.61 -13.58 0.86
C HIS A 17 11.62 -12.76 0.07
N LYS A 18 12.66 -12.24 0.74
CA LYS A 18 13.71 -11.45 0.09
C LYS A 18 14.47 -12.26 -0.96
N GLN A 19 14.81 -13.52 -0.65
CA GLN A 19 15.48 -14.42 -1.60
C GLN A 19 14.60 -14.73 -2.80
N PHE A 20 13.33 -15.05 -2.56
CA PHE A 20 12.37 -15.33 -3.64
C PHE A 20 12.14 -14.11 -4.55
N LEU A 21 11.84 -12.94 -3.99
CA LEU A 21 11.63 -11.76 -4.81
C LEU A 21 12.90 -11.38 -5.59
N ALA A 22 14.09 -11.58 -5.00
CA ALA A 22 15.34 -11.40 -5.74
C ALA A 22 15.49 -12.38 -6.92
N SER A 23 15.03 -13.63 -6.82
CA SER A 23 15.03 -14.57 -7.94
C SER A 23 14.05 -14.15 -9.04
N LEU A 24 12.87 -13.63 -8.69
CA LEU A 24 11.91 -13.08 -9.64
C LEU A 24 12.48 -11.92 -10.45
N LYS A 25 13.29 -11.04 -9.83
CA LYS A 25 13.97 -9.94 -10.55
C LYS A 25 15.01 -10.46 -11.54
N LYS A 26 15.71 -11.55 -11.21
CA LYS A 26 16.74 -12.15 -12.07
C LYS A 26 16.15 -12.87 -13.28
N LYS A 27 15.05 -13.61 -13.07
CA LYS A 27 14.41 -14.41 -14.12
C LYS A 27 12.88 -14.29 -14.01
N PRO A 28 12.30 -13.15 -14.42
CA PRO A 28 10.86 -12.95 -14.36
C PRO A 28 10.15 -13.91 -15.34
N PRO A 29 9.15 -14.69 -14.88
CA PRO A 29 8.33 -15.50 -15.77
C PRO A 29 7.60 -14.65 -16.82
N LYS A 30 7.40 -15.19 -18.04
CA LYS A 30 6.72 -14.46 -19.13
C LYS A 30 5.29 -14.06 -18.78
N ASN A 31 4.60 -14.87 -17.98
CA ASN A 31 3.22 -14.68 -17.54
C ASN A 31 3.12 -14.01 -16.16
N LEU A 32 4.20 -13.43 -15.62
CA LEU A 32 4.22 -12.89 -14.27
C LEU A 32 3.12 -11.84 -14.04
N ASP A 33 2.97 -10.88 -14.95
CA ASP A 33 1.97 -9.80 -14.81
C ASP A 33 0.53 -10.33 -14.77
N LYS A 34 0.23 -11.39 -15.55
CA LYS A 34 -1.06 -12.07 -15.51
C LYS A 34 -1.26 -12.79 -14.18
N LEU A 35 -0.24 -13.49 -13.72
CA LEU A 35 -0.28 -14.25 -12.46
C LEU A 35 -0.44 -13.31 -11.26
N THR A 36 0.27 -12.19 -11.21
CA THR A 36 0.16 -11.22 -10.12
C THR A 36 -1.23 -10.61 -10.04
N LYS A 37 -1.85 -10.30 -11.18
CA LYS A 37 -3.23 -9.81 -11.21
C LYS A 37 -4.22 -10.83 -10.66
N GLN A 38 -4.11 -12.10 -11.07
CA GLN A 38 -4.96 -13.18 -10.56
C GLN A 38 -4.79 -13.35 -9.04
N ILE A 39 -3.55 -13.38 -8.56
CA ILE A 39 -3.27 -13.51 -7.12
C ILE A 39 -3.75 -12.27 -6.36
N HIS A 40 -3.65 -11.07 -6.93
CA HIS A 40 -4.21 -9.86 -6.33
C HIS A 40 -5.72 -10.03 -6.12
N GLU A 41 -6.46 -10.38 -7.16
CA GLU A 41 -7.91 -10.62 -7.07
C GLU A 41 -8.23 -11.69 -6.01
N GLU A 42 -7.53 -12.82 -6.00
CA GLU A 42 -7.69 -13.89 -5.00
C GLU A 42 -7.46 -13.37 -3.56
N VAL A 43 -6.38 -12.63 -3.32
CA VAL A 43 -6.05 -12.09 -1.99
C VAL A 43 -7.10 -11.10 -1.50
N PHE A 44 -7.62 -10.24 -2.38
CA PHE A 44 -8.62 -9.24 -2.00
C PHE A 44 -10.05 -9.79 -1.91
N MET A 45 -10.28 -11.06 -2.27
CA MET A 45 -11.47 -11.80 -1.85
C MET A 45 -11.36 -12.26 -0.38
N GLU A 46 -10.15 -12.50 0.12
CA GLU A 46 -9.89 -12.92 1.50
C GLU A 46 -9.66 -11.74 2.46
N ILE A 47 -9.05 -10.67 1.94
CA ILE A 47 -8.67 -9.48 2.72
C ILE A 47 -9.60 -8.31 2.44
N ASP A 48 -10.31 -7.91 3.50
CA ASP A 48 -11.08 -6.68 3.53
C ASP A 48 -10.27 -5.56 4.21
N CYS A 49 -9.88 -4.55 3.44
CA CYS A 49 -9.11 -3.41 3.95
C CYS A 49 -9.84 -2.61 5.02
N THR A 50 -11.18 -2.56 4.98
CA THR A 50 -11.99 -1.81 5.95
C THR A 50 -11.96 -2.46 7.35
N LYS A 51 -11.61 -3.75 7.44
CA LYS A 51 -11.47 -4.44 8.73
C LYS A 51 -10.21 -4.06 9.51
N CYS A 52 -9.16 -3.56 8.85
CA CYS A 52 -7.90 -3.22 9.52
C CYS A 52 -7.59 -1.73 9.46
N ALA A 53 -7.83 -1.09 8.31
CA ALA A 53 -7.37 0.27 7.98
C ALA A 53 -5.92 0.55 8.39
N ASN A 54 -5.05 -0.48 8.39
CA ASN A 54 -3.72 -0.37 8.99
C ASN A 54 -2.86 0.69 8.28
N CYS A 55 -2.93 0.75 6.95
CA CYS A 55 -2.24 1.77 6.17
C CYS A 55 -2.76 3.18 6.51
N CYS A 56 -4.09 3.37 6.64
CA CYS A 56 -4.67 4.64 7.05
C CYS A 56 -4.31 5.02 8.50
N LYS A 57 -3.96 4.06 9.35
CA LYS A 57 -3.58 4.30 10.76
C LYS A 57 -2.10 4.62 10.95
N SER A 58 -1.24 4.10 10.07
CA SER A 58 0.21 4.07 10.33
C SER A 58 1.10 4.57 9.18
N LEU A 59 0.59 4.70 7.96
CA LEU A 59 1.38 5.19 6.82
C LEU A 59 0.99 6.63 6.46
N GLY A 60 2.00 7.49 6.33
CA GLY A 60 1.89 8.80 5.67
C GLY A 60 2.18 8.64 4.18
N PRO A 61 1.18 8.46 3.30
CA PRO A 61 1.39 8.35 1.87
C PRO A 61 1.88 9.69 1.28
N LEU A 62 2.64 9.59 0.19
CA LEU A 62 2.98 10.74 -0.65
C LEU A 62 1.73 11.36 -1.29
N PHE A 63 1.68 12.69 -1.26
CA PHE A 63 0.75 13.55 -1.99
C PHE A 63 1.43 14.20 -3.19
N THR A 64 0.84 14.03 -4.36
CA THR A 64 1.23 14.79 -5.56
C THR A 64 0.50 16.13 -5.62
N GLU A 65 1.02 17.12 -6.35
CA GLU A 65 0.31 18.39 -6.61
C GLU A 65 -1.09 18.17 -7.20
N ALA A 66 -1.23 17.14 -8.06
CA ALA A 66 -2.51 16.75 -8.64
C ALA A 66 -3.47 16.19 -7.58
N ASP A 67 -2.98 15.42 -6.61
CA ASP A 67 -3.78 14.94 -5.49
C ASP A 67 -4.23 16.10 -4.59
N ILE A 68 -3.32 17.01 -4.24
CA ILE A 68 -3.59 18.20 -3.42
C ILE A 68 -4.68 19.06 -4.06
N THR A 69 -4.52 19.38 -5.35
CA THR A 69 -5.48 20.18 -6.12
C THR A 69 -6.86 19.52 -6.15
N ARG A 70 -6.91 18.21 -6.40
CA ARG A 70 -8.15 17.45 -6.55
C ARG A 70 -8.90 17.29 -5.22
N ILE A 71 -8.17 17.00 -4.13
CA ILE A 71 -8.75 16.80 -2.79
C ILE A 71 -9.22 18.14 -2.22
N SER A 72 -8.38 19.18 -2.27
CA SER A 72 -8.76 20.52 -1.78
C SER A 72 -10.02 21.04 -2.46
N LYS A 73 -10.14 20.86 -3.79
CA LYS A 73 -11.36 21.20 -4.54
C LYS A 73 -12.58 20.42 -4.06
N SER A 74 -12.46 19.12 -3.83
CA SER A 74 -13.56 18.28 -3.30
C SER A 74 -14.01 18.72 -1.91
N MET A 75 -13.07 19.21 -1.09
CA MET A 75 -13.34 19.71 0.26
C MET A 75 -13.77 21.18 0.28
N ARG A 76 -13.83 21.86 -0.88
CA ARG A 76 -14.11 23.31 -0.99
C ARG A 76 -13.11 24.16 -0.19
N MET A 77 -11.85 23.73 -0.13
CA MET A 77 -10.75 24.44 0.54
C MET A 77 -9.82 25.07 -0.49
N LYS A 78 -9.20 26.21 -0.13
CA LYS A 78 -8.07 26.76 -0.91
C LYS A 78 -6.86 25.82 -0.80
N LEU A 79 -6.05 25.69 -1.85
CA LEU A 79 -4.87 24.80 -1.87
C LEU A 79 -3.94 25.06 -0.68
N ALA A 80 -3.51 26.32 -0.48
CA ALA A 80 -2.62 26.68 0.62
C ALA A 80 -3.20 26.33 2.00
N THR A 81 -4.51 26.49 2.20
CA THR A 81 -5.17 26.10 3.44
C THR A 81 -5.19 24.59 3.62
N PHE A 82 -5.43 23.83 2.55
CA PHE A 82 -5.38 22.37 2.61
C PHE A 82 -3.99 21.86 2.97
N GLU A 83 -2.95 22.39 2.32
CA GLU A 83 -1.56 22.01 2.60
C GLU A 83 -1.18 22.36 4.04
N ASP A 84 -1.45 23.59 4.48
CA ASP A 84 -1.15 23.99 5.86
C ASP A 84 -1.98 23.23 6.90
N THR A 85 -3.19 22.78 6.57
CA THR A 85 -3.99 22.00 7.51
C THR A 85 -3.49 20.56 7.62
N TYR A 86 -3.16 19.92 6.49
CA TYR A 86 -3.03 18.46 6.44
C TYR A 86 -1.63 17.95 6.11
N LEU A 87 -0.76 18.73 5.45
CA LEU A 87 0.48 18.23 4.86
C LEU A 87 1.74 18.88 5.42
N GLN A 88 2.82 18.11 5.46
CA GLN A 88 4.18 18.57 5.72
C GLN A 88 5.13 17.98 4.69
N VAL A 89 6.33 18.56 4.58
CA VAL A 89 7.41 18.03 3.75
C VAL A 89 8.31 17.17 4.64
N ASP A 90 8.58 15.94 4.22
CA ASP A 90 9.50 15.04 4.93
C ASP A 90 10.97 15.25 4.53
N GLU A 91 11.85 14.41 5.06
CA GLU A 91 13.31 14.47 4.82
C GLU A 91 13.70 14.25 3.35
N ASP A 92 12.86 13.54 2.58
CA ASP A 92 13.07 13.24 1.18
C ASP A 92 12.48 14.35 0.25
N GLY A 93 11.85 15.37 0.85
CA GLY A 93 11.19 16.45 0.12
C GLY A 93 9.77 16.10 -0.33
N ASP A 94 9.22 14.99 0.15
CA ASP A 94 7.91 14.49 -0.21
C ASP A 94 6.81 15.13 0.67
N LYS A 95 5.68 15.49 0.05
CA LYS A 95 4.51 16.00 0.79
C LYS A 95 3.74 14.82 1.40
N ILE A 96 3.72 14.72 2.72
CA ILE A 96 3.06 13.67 3.50
C ILE A 96 2.08 14.26 4.52
N PHE A 97 1.28 13.43 5.19
CA PHE A 97 0.42 13.90 6.28
C PHE A 97 1.20 14.46 7.47
N LYS A 98 0.69 15.54 8.08
CA LYS A 98 1.20 16.11 9.35
C LYS A 98 1.01 15.17 10.54
N CYS A 99 -0.06 14.39 10.55
CA CYS A 99 -0.40 13.52 11.67
C CYS A 99 -0.94 12.16 11.21
N MET A 100 -0.77 11.17 12.08
CA MET A 100 -1.36 9.84 11.95
C MET A 100 -2.09 9.48 13.26
N PRO A 101 -3.23 8.76 13.23
CA PRO A 101 -3.93 8.22 12.06
C PRO A 101 -4.35 9.27 11.04
N CYS A 102 -4.54 8.84 9.79
CA CYS A 102 -4.94 9.70 8.68
C CYS A 102 -6.15 10.57 9.10
N PRO A 103 -6.12 11.89 8.86
CA PRO A 103 -7.20 12.80 9.27
C PRO A 103 -8.53 12.54 8.55
N PHE A 104 -8.50 11.75 7.47
CA PHE A 104 -9.68 11.35 6.71
C PHE A 104 -10.19 9.95 7.07
N LEU A 105 -9.58 9.27 8.04
CA LEU A 105 -10.05 7.98 8.53
C LEU A 105 -11.19 8.18 9.53
N GLY A 106 -12.38 7.69 9.20
CA GLY A 106 -13.55 7.65 10.07
C GLY A 106 -13.43 6.60 11.18
N GLY A 107 -14.26 6.74 12.21
CA GLY A 107 -14.32 5.80 13.35
C GLY A 107 -14.78 4.38 12.97
N ASP A 108 -15.38 4.23 11.79
CA ASP A 108 -15.81 2.99 11.16
C ASP A 108 -14.74 2.35 10.26
N ASN A 109 -13.50 2.87 10.29
CA ASN A 109 -12.40 2.51 9.40
C ASN A 109 -12.61 2.85 7.91
N LEU A 110 -13.61 3.66 7.58
CA LEU A 110 -13.83 4.12 6.20
C LEU A 110 -13.12 5.45 5.94
N CYS A 111 -12.75 5.69 4.69
CA CYS A 111 -12.10 6.93 4.28
C CYS A 111 -13.15 7.94 3.83
N ASN A 112 -13.21 9.09 4.50
CA ASN A 112 -14.16 10.16 4.19
C ASN A 112 -13.91 10.82 2.83
N ILE A 113 -12.73 10.58 2.24
CA ILE A 113 -12.35 11.07 0.91
C ILE A 113 -12.09 9.92 -0.06
N TYR A 114 -12.72 8.74 0.12
CA TYR A 114 -12.35 7.52 -0.61
C TYR A 114 -12.24 7.72 -2.13
N ASP A 115 -13.23 8.30 -2.77
CA ASP A 115 -13.25 8.53 -4.23
C ASP A 115 -12.14 9.47 -4.70
N VAL A 116 -11.74 10.38 -3.81
CA VAL A 116 -10.70 11.36 -4.07
C VAL A 116 -9.40 11.07 -3.34
N ARG A 117 -9.17 9.85 -2.81
CA ARG A 117 -7.95 9.52 -2.07
C ARG A 117 -6.66 9.74 -2.90
N PRO A 118 -5.49 10.00 -2.29
CA PRO A 118 -4.23 10.16 -3.01
C PRO A 118 -3.88 8.96 -3.89
N LYS A 119 -3.05 9.18 -4.92
CA LYS A 119 -2.60 8.08 -5.81
C LYS A 119 -1.93 6.95 -5.01
N ALA A 120 -1.05 7.29 -4.08
CA ALA A 120 -0.38 6.32 -3.22
C ALA A 120 -1.39 5.47 -2.40
N CYS A 121 -2.48 6.08 -1.90
CA CYS A 121 -3.54 5.34 -1.21
C CYS A 121 -4.35 4.42 -2.14
N ARG A 122 -4.63 4.85 -3.38
CA ARG A 122 -5.35 4.01 -4.36
C ARG A 122 -4.55 2.78 -4.76
N GLU A 123 -3.24 2.95 -4.92
CA GLU A 123 -2.37 1.91 -5.46
C GLU A 123 -1.83 0.97 -4.38
N PHE A 124 -1.83 1.36 -3.10
CA PHE A 124 -1.38 0.50 -2.01
C PHE A 124 -2.18 -0.82 -1.95
N PRO A 125 -1.53 -2.00 -1.81
CA PRO A 125 -0.10 -2.23 -1.55
C PRO A 125 0.78 -2.46 -2.80
N HIS A 126 0.31 -2.05 -3.98
CA HIS A 126 0.96 -2.14 -5.29
C HIS A 126 1.08 -3.56 -5.85
N THR A 127 0.17 -4.46 -5.46
CA THR A 127 0.18 -5.87 -5.91
C THR A 127 -0.48 -6.10 -7.27
N ASP A 128 -1.30 -5.16 -7.77
CA ASP A 128 -1.89 -5.19 -9.14
C ASP A 128 -1.07 -4.36 -10.15
N ARG A 129 0.26 -4.43 -10.05
CA ARG A 129 1.17 -3.65 -10.89
C ARG A 129 1.93 -4.54 -11.86
N ASN A 130 2.01 -4.11 -13.12
CA ASN A 130 2.91 -4.70 -14.11
C ASN A 130 4.38 -4.54 -13.70
N LYS A 131 5.18 -5.58 -13.95
CA LYS A 131 6.61 -5.66 -13.62
C LYS A 131 6.86 -5.43 -12.12
N ILE A 132 6.03 -6.04 -11.26
CA ILE A 132 6.13 -5.91 -9.78
C ILE A 132 7.55 -6.18 -9.24
N TYR A 133 8.34 -7.01 -9.91
CA TYR A 133 9.74 -7.28 -9.55
C TYR A 133 10.63 -6.04 -9.49
N GLN A 134 10.22 -4.93 -10.12
CA GLN A 134 10.91 -3.64 -10.04
C GLN A 134 10.79 -3.00 -8.66
N ILE A 135 9.71 -3.29 -7.91
CA ILE A 135 9.42 -2.70 -6.60
C ILE A 135 9.60 -3.70 -5.45
N ASN A 136 10.33 -4.80 -5.65
CA ASN A 136 10.50 -5.86 -4.65
C ASN A 136 10.93 -5.37 -3.26
N GLN A 137 11.78 -4.32 -3.18
CA GLN A 137 12.16 -3.75 -1.89
C GLN A 137 10.95 -3.14 -1.16
N LEU A 138 10.07 -2.44 -1.88
CA LEU A 138 8.82 -1.92 -1.35
C LEU A 138 7.87 -3.06 -1.00
N THR A 139 7.74 -4.07 -1.86
CA THR A 139 6.90 -5.25 -1.59
C THR A 139 7.31 -5.94 -0.27
N ILE A 140 8.61 -6.14 -0.01
CA ILE A 140 9.10 -6.68 1.27
C ILE A 140 8.75 -5.78 2.46
N LYS A 141 8.89 -4.46 2.33
CA LYS A 141 8.50 -3.55 3.42
C LYS A 141 6.98 -3.66 3.69
N ASN A 142 6.19 -3.76 2.63
CA ASN A 142 4.74 -3.84 2.71
C ASN A 142 4.24 -5.18 3.30
N THR A 143 5.01 -6.30 3.24
CA THR A 143 4.58 -7.54 3.91
C THR A 143 4.48 -7.40 5.43
N ILE A 144 5.28 -6.53 6.04
CA ILE A 144 5.26 -6.25 7.48
C ILE A 144 4.04 -5.40 7.86
N ILE A 145 3.56 -4.57 6.94
CA ILE A 145 2.48 -3.61 7.18
C ILE A 145 1.11 -4.18 6.81
N CYS A 146 1.02 -4.92 5.71
CA CYS A 146 -0.23 -5.29 5.09
C CYS A 146 -0.38 -6.81 4.98
N PRO A 147 -1.40 -7.40 5.64
CA PRO A 147 -1.74 -8.82 5.49
C PRO A 147 -1.89 -9.26 4.03
N ALA A 148 -2.51 -8.43 3.19
CA ALA A 148 -2.66 -8.73 1.76
C ALA A 148 -1.32 -8.85 1.05
N THR A 149 -0.32 -8.05 1.41
CA THR A 149 1.01 -8.16 0.77
C THR A 149 1.71 -9.43 1.20
N TYR A 150 1.62 -9.80 2.48
CA TYR A 150 2.17 -11.07 2.95
C TYR A 150 1.55 -12.27 2.22
N LEU A 151 0.22 -12.35 2.18
CA LEU A 151 -0.49 -13.43 1.49
C LEU A 151 -0.19 -13.46 -0.01
N PHE A 152 -0.12 -12.28 -0.64
CA PHE A 152 0.25 -12.16 -2.05
C PHE A 152 1.63 -12.78 -2.33
N VAL A 153 2.64 -12.48 -1.51
CA VAL A 153 3.99 -13.03 -1.68
C VAL A 153 3.99 -14.54 -1.45
N GLU A 154 3.25 -15.05 -0.46
CA GLU A 154 3.14 -16.49 -0.21
C GLU A 154 2.48 -17.23 -1.38
N LYS A 155 1.33 -16.77 -1.86
CA LYS A 155 0.65 -17.38 -3.02
C LYS A 155 1.51 -17.29 -4.28
N LEU A 156 2.22 -16.18 -4.48
CA LEU A 156 3.13 -16.02 -5.62
C LEU A 156 4.29 -17.01 -5.55
N ARG A 157 4.81 -17.27 -4.35
CA ARG A 157 5.82 -18.32 -4.11
C ARG A 157 5.27 -19.69 -4.44
N GLU A 158 4.10 -20.06 -3.94
CA GLU A 158 3.48 -21.37 -4.17
C GLU A 158 3.25 -21.68 -5.65
N ARG A 159 2.87 -20.66 -6.44
CA ARG A 159 2.60 -20.82 -7.88
C ARG A 159 3.86 -20.88 -8.75
N LEU A 160 5.00 -20.43 -8.23
CA LEU A 160 6.26 -20.29 -8.98
C LEU A 160 7.40 -21.13 -8.40
N ALA A 161 7.17 -21.83 -7.30
CA ALA A 161 8.09 -22.80 -6.70
C ALA A 161 8.17 -24.08 -7.52
#